data_AF-A0A8K0ETY9-F1
#
_entry.id   AF-A0A8K0ETY9-F1
#
_cell.length_a   1.000
_cell.length_b   1.000
_cell.length_c   1.000
_cell.angle_alpha   90.00
_cell.angle_beta   90.00
_cell.angle_gamma   90.00
#
_symmetry.space_group_name_H-M   'P 1'
#
loop_
_entity.id
_entity.type
_entity.pdbx_description
1 polymer ?
#
loop_
_entity_poly.entity_id
_entity_poly.type
_entity_poly.pdbx_seq_one_letter_code
_entity_poly.pdbx_strand_id
1 'polypeptide(L)'
;MIYLYCFLQQLQVVTLFGDMQIPLYSYITKSPHYEENKSRWTCTATNNSPSYNILEQLQPIREEHTKYISELARHSNEVVTTAQKDSPRTDEENKELCDLALRGVQLLSSWTVQLMELYSWKLVHPTDNFSNKDCPKEAEEYERATRYNYDTDEKFAFVEVIAMIKGLQLLMSRMESVFNEAIRRNIYADLQDFVQIVLREPLRQTVKKKKTLIKSILTSIRDTCVDWMRGMEPTDDPCLKGEKDPKSGYQIHVPRRNVGPSSTQLYMVRTMLESLIADRGGPSSKKTLRKEMDGMALTSLDGFHKQSFFYTHLLNFSETLQKCCDLSQLWFREFYLELTMGQRIQFPIEMSMPWILTDHILETKEPSMMEYVLYPLDLYNDSAHYTL
;
A
#
# COMPACT_ATOMS: atom_id res chain seq x y z
N MET A 1 8.82 2.48 22.00
CA MET A 1 9.36 1.12 22.24
C MET A 1 8.29 0.04 22.10
N ILE A 2 7.15 0.12 22.80
CA ILE A 2 6.09 -0.93 22.74
C ILE A 2 5.61 -1.19 21.30
N TYR A 3 5.40 -0.15 20.49
CA TYR A 3 4.96 -0.31 19.09
C TYR A 3 5.98 -1.01 18.19
N LEU A 4 7.28 -0.69 18.33
CA LEU A 4 8.34 -1.34 17.55
C LEU A 4 8.48 -2.82 17.95
N TYR A 5 8.33 -3.11 19.25
CA TYR A 5 8.33 -4.46 19.77
C TYR A 5 7.18 -5.31 19.20
N CYS A 6 5.95 -4.82 19.22
CA CYS A 6 4.80 -5.57 18.70
C CYS A 6 4.95 -5.82 17.19
N PHE A 7 5.48 -4.84 16.45
CA PHE A 7 5.74 -4.97 15.03
C PHE A 7 6.75 -6.08 14.71
N LEU A 8 7.89 -6.12 15.41
CA LEU A 8 8.93 -7.12 15.20
C LEU A 8 8.53 -8.55 15.63
N GLN A 9 7.53 -8.67 16.50
CA GLN A 9 6.98 -9.97 16.88
C GLN A 9 6.01 -10.50 15.82
N GLN A 10 5.25 -9.61 15.17
CA GLN A 10 4.29 -9.95 14.11
C GLN A 10 4.99 -10.18 12.76
N LEU A 11 5.99 -9.36 12.44
CA LEU A 11 6.81 -9.45 11.23
C LEU A 11 8.27 -9.70 11.63
N GLN A 12 8.68 -10.96 11.52
CA GLN A 12 10.01 -11.44 11.93
C GLN A 12 11.04 -11.39 10.82
N VAL A 13 10.63 -11.62 9.57
CA VAL A 13 11.50 -11.75 8.40
C VAL A 13 10.93 -10.91 7.27
N VAL A 14 11.80 -10.16 6.58
CA VAL A 14 11.44 -9.41 5.37
C VAL A 14 12.52 -9.60 4.31
N THR A 15 12.16 -9.37 3.06
CA THR A 15 13.12 -9.35 1.95
C THR A 15 14.04 -8.14 2.07
N LEU A 16 15.36 -8.41 2.05
CA LEU A 16 16.39 -7.38 2.01
C LEU A 16 16.68 -6.99 0.55
N PHE A 17 16.98 -7.97 -0.29
CA PHE A 17 17.19 -7.80 -1.73
C PHE A 17 17.16 -9.15 -2.43
N GLY A 18 16.37 -9.29 -3.51
CA GLY A 18 16.26 -10.57 -4.21
C GLY A 18 15.73 -11.69 -3.31
N ASP A 19 16.42 -12.82 -3.34
CA ASP A 19 16.19 -13.96 -2.44
C ASP A 19 16.90 -13.83 -1.07
N MET A 20 17.69 -12.77 -0.85
CA MET A 20 18.31 -12.51 0.44
C MET A 20 17.29 -11.91 1.42
N GLN A 21 17.03 -12.64 2.49
CA GLN A 21 16.10 -12.25 3.54
C GLN A 21 16.83 -11.74 4.78
N ILE A 22 16.16 -10.90 5.57
CA ILE A 22 16.69 -10.40 6.83
C ILE A 22 15.75 -10.71 8.01
N PRO A 23 16.20 -11.55 8.96
CA PRO A 23 15.51 -11.69 10.24
C PRO A 23 15.67 -10.40 11.04
N LEU A 24 14.58 -9.68 11.29
CA LEU A 24 14.63 -8.35 11.91
C LEU A 24 15.13 -8.39 13.36
N TYR A 25 14.94 -9.50 14.07
CA TYR A 25 15.50 -9.69 15.41
C TYR A 25 17.03 -9.66 15.41
N SER A 26 17.70 -9.91 14.27
CA SER A 26 19.16 -9.91 14.17
C SER A 26 19.78 -8.53 14.46
N TYR A 27 19.06 -7.44 14.15
CA TYR A 27 19.49 -6.09 14.52
C TYR A 27 19.52 -5.88 16.04
N ILE A 28 18.58 -6.49 16.74
CA ILE A 28 18.49 -6.42 18.20
C ILE A 28 19.58 -7.28 18.82
N THR A 29 19.71 -8.54 18.40
CA THR A 29 20.65 -9.50 19.00
C THR A 29 22.11 -9.12 18.76
N LYS A 30 22.41 -8.42 17.67
CA LYS A 30 23.76 -7.90 17.36
C LYS A 30 24.05 -6.52 17.98
N SER A 31 23.12 -5.93 18.72
CA SER A 31 23.33 -4.62 19.34
C SER A 31 24.28 -4.71 20.56
N PRO A 32 25.11 -3.68 20.82
CA PRO A 32 26.13 -3.74 21.89
C PRO A 32 25.60 -4.03 23.30
N HIS A 33 24.32 -3.72 23.56
CA HIS A 33 23.70 -3.84 24.89
C HIS A 33 22.63 -4.93 24.96
N TYR A 34 22.58 -5.85 23.98
CA TYR A 34 21.55 -6.89 23.94
C TYR A 34 21.56 -7.80 25.17
N GLU A 35 22.72 -8.34 25.54
CA GLU A 35 22.83 -9.31 26.65
C GLU A 35 22.32 -8.74 27.98
N GLU A 36 22.67 -7.49 28.29
CA GLU A 36 22.20 -6.78 29.48
C GLU A 36 20.69 -6.50 29.45
N ASN A 37 20.10 -6.44 28.26
CA ASN A 37 18.70 -6.08 28.03
C ASN A 37 17.84 -7.24 27.49
N LYS A 38 18.34 -8.48 27.53
CA LYS A 38 17.70 -9.64 26.89
C LYS A 38 16.26 -9.86 27.35
N SER A 39 15.99 -9.67 28.64
CA SER A 39 14.66 -9.80 29.24
C SER A 39 13.61 -8.81 28.69
N ARG A 40 14.04 -7.77 27.97
CA ARG A 40 13.16 -6.77 27.34
C ARG A 40 12.65 -7.20 25.97
N TRP A 41 13.17 -8.30 25.43
CA TRP A 41 12.89 -8.78 24.08
C TRP A 41 12.30 -10.20 24.11
N THR A 42 11.11 -10.37 23.55
CA THR A 42 10.46 -11.68 23.35
C THR A 42 10.44 -12.09 21.88
N CYS A 43 10.63 -11.13 20.97
CA CYS A 43 10.72 -11.35 19.52
C CYS A 43 11.95 -12.15 19.09
N THR A 44 12.86 -12.47 20.03
CA THR A 44 14.00 -13.37 19.81
C THR A 44 13.65 -14.84 20.09
N ALA A 45 12.47 -15.13 20.63
CA ALA A 45 11.93 -16.48 20.65
C ALA A 45 11.27 -16.76 19.29
N THR A 46 11.77 -17.75 18.56
CA THR A 46 11.16 -18.28 17.32
C THR A 46 9.81 -18.93 17.66
N ASN A 47 8.80 -18.11 17.84
CA ASN A 47 7.41 -18.55 17.90
C ASN A 47 6.84 -18.39 16.49
N ASN A 48 6.22 -19.44 15.96
CA ASN A 48 5.47 -19.39 14.71
C ASN A 48 4.37 -18.34 14.83
N SER A 49 4.55 -17.19 14.17
CA SER A 49 3.51 -16.18 14.11
C SER A 49 2.34 -16.70 13.25
N PRO A 50 1.08 -16.50 13.66
CA PRO A 50 -0.09 -16.82 12.84
C PRO A 50 -0.06 -16.15 11.46
N SER A 51 0.67 -15.04 11.32
CA SER A 51 0.87 -14.35 10.03
C SER A 51 1.62 -15.19 8.99
N TYR A 52 2.34 -16.25 9.39
CA TYR A 52 3.01 -17.15 8.45
C TYR A 52 2.17 -18.40 8.13
N ASN A 53 0.97 -18.54 8.70
CA ASN A 53 0.09 -19.67 8.41
C ASN A 53 -0.92 -19.28 7.30
N ILE A 54 -0.57 -19.55 6.04
CA ILE A 54 -1.42 -19.23 4.89
C ILE A 54 -2.80 -19.90 4.97
N LEU A 55 -2.89 -21.09 5.59
CA LEU A 55 -4.14 -21.84 5.70
C LEU A 55 -5.15 -21.12 6.60
N GLU A 56 -4.69 -20.47 7.67
CA GLU A 56 -5.54 -19.64 8.54
C GLU A 56 -5.99 -18.35 7.85
N GLN A 57 -5.17 -17.81 6.93
CA GLN A 57 -5.47 -16.58 6.20
C GLN A 57 -6.33 -16.80 4.95
N LEU A 58 -6.40 -18.03 4.44
CA LEU A 58 -7.04 -18.34 3.17
C LEU A 58 -8.54 -18.03 3.16
N GLN A 59 -9.26 -18.36 4.23
CA GLN A 59 -10.70 -18.11 4.32
C GLN A 59 -11.03 -16.61 4.35
N PRO A 60 -10.38 -15.76 5.17
CA PRO A 60 -10.50 -14.31 5.07
C PRO A 60 -10.23 -13.77 3.67
N ILE A 61 -9.17 -14.21 3.00
CA ILE A 61 -8.82 -13.77 1.65
C ILE A 61 -9.94 -14.09 0.65
N ARG A 62 -10.50 -15.32 0.70
CA ARG A 62 -11.62 -15.72 -0.18
C ARG A 62 -12.86 -14.85 0.01
N GLU A 63 -13.20 -14.52 1.26
CA GLU A 63 -14.35 -13.68 1.59
C GLU A 63 -14.16 -12.24 1.10
N GLU A 64 -12.98 -11.66 1.33
CA GLU A 64 -12.61 -10.33 0.83
C GLU A 64 -12.61 -10.27 -0.70
N HIS A 65 -12.03 -11.28 -1.35
CA HIS A 65 -11.98 -11.41 -2.80
C HIS A 65 -13.38 -11.47 -3.41
N THR A 66 -14.26 -12.32 -2.86
CA THR A 66 -15.64 -12.46 -3.32
C THR A 66 -16.41 -11.15 -3.19
N LYS A 67 -16.28 -10.48 -2.04
CA LYS A 67 -16.96 -9.21 -1.76
C LYS A 67 -16.48 -8.12 -2.72
N TYR A 68 -15.16 -7.97 -2.87
CA TYR A 68 -14.58 -6.91 -3.70
C TYR A 68 -14.89 -7.12 -5.19
N ILE A 69 -14.72 -8.34 -5.72
CA ILE A 69 -15.02 -8.62 -7.13
C ILE A 69 -16.50 -8.38 -7.44
N SER A 70 -17.41 -8.74 -6.54
CA SER A 70 -18.85 -8.50 -6.73
C SER A 70 -19.16 -7.00 -6.87
N GLU A 71 -18.53 -6.17 -6.03
CA GLU A 71 -18.67 -4.72 -6.09
C GLU A 71 -18.02 -4.13 -7.36
N LEU A 72 -16.81 -4.57 -7.71
CA LEU A 72 -16.09 -4.16 -8.91
C LEU A 72 -16.89 -4.49 -10.18
N ALA A 73 -17.44 -5.71 -10.25
CA ALA A 73 -18.23 -6.17 -11.39
C ALA A 73 -19.50 -5.32 -11.57
N ARG A 74 -20.14 -4.89 -10.48
CA ARG A 74 -21.29 -3.98 -10.52
C ARG A 74 -20.91 -2.66 -11.21
N HIS A 75 -19.84 -2.01 -10.78
CA HIS A 75 -19.38 -0.76 -11.38
C HIS A 75 -18.90 -0.94 -12.83
N SER A 76 -18.22 -2.05 -13.15
CA SER A 76 -17.82 -2.38 -14.52
C SER A 76 -19.04 -2.50 -15.44
N ASN A 77 -20.07 -3.22 -15.00
CA ASN A 77 -21.30 -3.41 -15.79
C ASN A 77 -22.08 -2.10 -15.94
N GLU A 78 -22.14 -1.29 -14.89
CA GLU A 78 -22.72 0.06 -14.95
C GLU A 78 -22.00 0.90 -16.02
N VAL A 79 -20.67 0.92 -16.05
CA VAL A 79 -19.92 1.69 -17.07
C VAL A 79 -20.22 1.18 -18.49
N VAL A 80 -20.23 -0.13 -18.71
CA VAL A 80 -20.50 -0.72 -20.04
C VAL A 80 -21.93 -0.42 -20.50
N THR A 81 -22.91 -0.50 -19.59
CA THR A 81 -24.33 -0.28 -19.92
C THR A 81 -24.71 1.21 -19.97
N THR A 82 -24.00 2.07 -19.24
CA THR A 82 -24.25 3.53 -19.17
C THR A 82 -23.31 4.36 -20.04
N ALA A 83 -22.51 3.74 -20.92
CA ALA A 83 -21.71 4.41 -21.95
C ALA A 83 -22.52 5.33 -22.89
N GLN A 84 -23.85 5.42 -22.70
CA GLN A 84 -24.79 6.33 -23.36
C GLN A 84 -25.20 7.56 -22.52
N LYS A 85 -24.65 7.78 -21.31
CA LYS A 85 -24.93 9.02 -20.55
C LYS A 85 -24.02 10.16 -21.07
N ASP A 86 -24.63 11.15 -21.72
CA ASP A 86 -23.98 12.42 -22.09
C ASP A 86 -23.59 13.29 -20.87
N SER A 87 -23.97 12.88 -19.66
CA SER A 87 -23.70 13.60 -18.41
C SER A 87 -22.42 13.09 -17.71
N PRO A 88 -21.51 13.98 -17.27
CA PRO A 88 -20.35 13.59 -16.48
C PRO A 88 -20.77 13.00 -15.12
N ARG A 89 -19.94 12.09 -14.57
CA ARG A 89 -20.11 11.55 -13.20
C ARG A 89 -20.12 12.66 -12.16
N THR A 90 -20.98 12.52 -11.16
CA THR A 90 -21.07 13.38 -9.97
C THR A 90 -19.83 13.25 -9.08
N ASP A 91 -19.62 14.20 -8.16
CA ASP A 91 -18.52 14.15 -7.20
C ASP A 91 -18.57 12.86 -6.36
N GLU A 92 -19.77 12.43 -5.93
CA GLU A 92 -19.95 11.20 -5.15
C GLU A 92 -19.60 9.94 -5.95
N GLU A 93 -20.06 9.84 -7.21
CA GLU A 93 -19.71 8.69 -8.08
C GLU A 93 -18.20 8.63 -8.36
N ASN A 94 -17.53 9.78 -8.52
CA ASN A 94 -16.07 9.82 -8.68
C ASN A 94 -15.35 9.40 -7.38
N LYS A 95 -15.89 9.81 -6.23
CA LYS A 95 -15.37 9.43 -4.91
C LYS A 95 -15.49 7.93 -4.67
N GLU A 96 -16.66 7.34 -4.92
CA GLU A 96 -16.89 5.90 -4.79
C GLU A 96 -15.89 5.07 -5.63
N LEU A 97 -15.68 5.47 -6.89
CA LEU A 97 -14.71 4.81 -7.77
C LEU A 97 -13.25 5.01 -7.31
N CYS A 98 -12.91 6.20 -6.79
CA CYS A 98 -11.59 6.47 -6.21
C CYS A 98 -11.34 5.61 -4.98
N ASP A 99 -12.32 5.47 -4.09
CA ASP A 99 -12.25 4.64 -2.89
C ASP A 99 -12.21 3.14 -3.25
N LEU A 100 -12.93 2.73 -4.29
CA LEU A 100 -12.86 1.37 -4.84
C LEU A 100 -11.46 1.06 -5.39
N ALA A 101 -10.85 1.98 -6.16
CA ALA A 101 -9.50 1.82 -6.69
C ALA A 101 -8.47 1.66 -5.57
N LEU A 102 -8.54 2.50 -4.53
CA LEU A 102 -7.65 2.43 -3.37
C LEU A 102 -7.79 1.10 -2.61
N ARG A 103 -9.03 0.67 -2.33
CA ARG A 103 -9.29 -0.61 -1.65
C ARG A 103 -8.76 -1.80 -2.45
N GLY A 104 -8.89 -1.77 -3.77
CA GLY A 104 -8.41 -2.86 -4.63
C GLY A 104 -6.90 -3.02 -4.58
N VAL A 105 -6.14 -1.92 -4.70
CA VAL A 105 -4.67 -1.99 -4.60
C VAL A 105 -4.21 -2.34 -3.17
N GLN A 106 -4.96 -1.95 -2.13
CA GLN A 106 -4.67 -2.34 -0.76
C GLN A 106 -4.90 -3.84 -0.52
N LEU A 107 -5.99 -4.41 -1.06
CA LEU A 107 -6.25 -5.86 -0.99
C LEU A 107 -5.16 -6.65 -1.71
N LEU A 108 -4.84 -6.26 -2.94
CA LEU A 108 -3.77 -6.88 -3.73
C LEU A 108 -2.43 -6.80 -2.99
N SER A 109 -2.08 -5.63 -2.45
CA SER A 109 -0.87 -5.46 -1.66
C SER A 109 -0.86 -6.37 -0.43
N SER A 110 -1.99 -6.51 0.27
CA SER A 110 -2.11 -7.36 1.46
C SER A 110 -1.87 -8.83 1.12
N TRP A 111 -2.51 -9.34 0.06
CA TRP A 111 -2.38 -10.73 -0.37
C TRP A 111 -0.98 -11.04 -0.91
N THR A 112 -0.39 -10.12 -1.69
CA THR A 112 0.99 -10.24 -2.17
C THR A 112 1.97 -10.28 -0.98
N VAL A 113 1.82 -9.38 -0.01
CA VAL A 113 2.64 -9.39 1.21
C VAL A 113 2.50 -10.70 1.97
N GLN A 114 1.28 -11.23 2.11
CA GLN A 114 1.03 -12.50 2.78
C GLN A 114 1.79 -13.68 2.14
N LEU A 115 1.87 -13.75 0.80
CA LEU A 115 2.66 -14.75 0.10
C LEU A 115 4.17 -14.53 0.25
N MET A 116 4.61 -13.28 0.08
CA MET A 116 6.03 -12.93 0.13
C MET A 116 6.60 -13.09 1.55
N GLU A 117 5.84 -12.78 2.59
CA GLU A 117 6.23 -12.99 3.99
C GLU A 117 6.36 -14.49 4.32
N LEU A 118 5.41 -15.33 3.86
CA LEU A 118 5.53 -16.79 4.00
C LEU A 118 6.77 -17.31 3.28
N TYR A 119 6.97 -16.93 2.02
CA TYR A 119 8.15 -17.32 1.25
C TYR A 119 9.45 -16.90 1.94
N SER A 120 9.54 -15.64 2.37
CA SER A 120 10.71 -15.10 3.09
C SER A 120 10.98 -15.86 4.39
N TRP A 121 9.93 -16.20 5.14
CA TRP A 121 10.06 -16.95 6.38
C TRP A 121 10.59 -18.38 6.13
N LYS A 122 10.09 -19.06 5.09
CA LYS A 122 10.51 -20.42 4.72
C LYS A 122 11.95 -20.46 4.21
N LEU A 123 12.41 -19.41 3.52
CA LEU A 123 13.81 -19.32 3.09
C LEU A 123 14.78 -19.34 4.28
N VAL A 124 14.51 -18.56 5.33
CA VAL A 124 15.41 -18.51 6.50
C VAL A 124 15.19 -19.62 7.53
N HIS A 125 14.15 -20.44 7.34
CA HIS A 125 13.86 -21.61 8.19
C HIS A 125 13.73 -22.86 7.30
N PRO A 126 14.83 -23.33 6.67
CA PRO A 126 14.80 -24.55 5.88
C PRO A 126 14.38 -25.74 6.75
N THR A 127 13.58 -26.64 6.18
CA THR A 127 13.16 -27.85 6.88
C THR A 127 14.34 -28.81 7.08
N ASP A 128 14.08 -29.88 7.82
CA ASP A 128 15.00 -30.99 7.99
C ASP A 128 14.25 -32.33 8.01
N ASN A 129 15.00 -33.42 8.07
CA ASN A 129 14.46 -34.77 8.13
C ASN A 129 13.67 -35.07 9.42
N PHE A 130 13.77 -34.22 10.46
CA PHE A 130 12.99 -34.39 11.69
C PHE A 130 11.59 -33.79 11.54
N SER A 131 11.50 -32.60 10.96
CA SER A 131 10.25 -31.89 10.68
C SER A 131 9.51 -32.45 9.48
N ASN A 132 10.22 -32.85 8.42
CA ASN A 132 9.66 -33.47 7.23
C ASN A 132 10.40 -34.79 6.93
N LYS A 133 9.72 -35.94 7.12
CA LYS A 133 10.31 -37.27 6.90
C LYS A 133 10.66 -37.56 5.44
N ASP A 134 10.05 -36.84 4.51
CA ASP A 134 10.32 -36.99 3.07
C ASP A 134 11.51 -36.13 2.63
N CYS A 135 12.04 -35.27 3.51
CA CYS A 135 13.25 -34.47 3.27
C CYS A 135 14.52 -35.32 3.46
N PRO A 136 15.31 -35.57 2.39
CA PRO A 136 16.58 -36.30 2.52
C PRO A 136 17.56 -35.57 3.43
N LYS A 137 18.40 -36.33 4.16
CA LYS A 137 19.45 -35.76 5.01
C LYS A 137 20.54 -35.00 4.24
N GLU A 138 20.77 -35.41 3.00
CA GLU A 138 21.77 -34.81 2.10
C GLU A 138 21.19 -33.69 1.22
N ALA A 139 19.91 -33.34 1.39
CA ALA A 139 19.28 -32.28 0.61
C ALA A 139 19.95 -30.93 0.89
N GLU A 140 20.32 -30.23 -0.18
CA GLU A 140 20.98 -28.93 -0.08
C GLU A 140 20.05 -27.88 0.53
N GLU A 141 20.63 -26.82 1.09
CA GLU A 141 19.87 -25.85 1.89
C GLU A 141 18.73 -25.19 1.12
N TYR A 142 18.94 -24.82 -0.14
CA TYR A 142 17.89 -24.22 -0.97
C TYR A 142 16.74 -25.19 -1.28
N GLU A 143 17.03 -26.48 -1.47
CA GLU A 143 16.01 -27.51 -1.68
C GLU A 143 15.18 -27.72 -0.40
N ARG A 144 15.83 -27.68 0.76
CA ARG A 144 15.17 -27.74 2.08
C ARG A 144 14.37 -26.48 2.40
N ALA A 145 14.76 -25.33 1.86
CA ALA A 145 14.07 -24.06 2.01
C ALA A 145 12.84 -23.93 1.10
N THR A 146 12.87 -24.58 -0.07
CA THR A 146 11.80 -24.53 -1.07
C THR A 146 11.05 -25.86 -1.16
N ARG A 147 11.48 -26.78 -2.02
CA ARG A 147 10.79 -28.03 -2.39
C ARG A 147 10.18 -28.80 -1.21
N TYR A 148 10.95 -28.98 -0.14
CA TYR A 148 10.54 -29.77 1.03
C TYR A 148 9.88 -28.96 2.15
N ASN A 149 9.84 -27.63 2.03
CA ASN A 149 9.35 -26.76 3.10
C ASN A 149 7.87 -26.39 2.99
N TYR A 150 7.17 -26.92 1.99
CA TYR A 150 5.74 -26.71 1.80
C TYR A 150 5.01 -28.05 1.75
N ASP A 151 3.96 -28.19 2.56
CA ASP A 151 3.05 -29.31 2.44
C ASP A 151 2.06 -29.14 1.28
N THR A 152 1.24 -30.17 1.04
CA THR A 152 0.25 -30.19 -0.04
C THR A 152 -0.76 -29.05 0.08
N ASP A 153 -1.29 -28.83 1.28
CA ASP A 153 -2.34 -27.83 1.50
C ASP A 153 -1.76 -26.41 1.38
N GLU A 154 -0.55 -26.18 1.88
CA GLU A 154 0.20 -24.93 1.71
C GLU A 154 0.43 -24.62 0.23
N LYS A 155 0.84 -25.60 -0.58
CA LYS A 155 1.04 -25.41 -2.03
C LYS A 155 -0.26 -25.01 -2.73
N PHE A 156 -1.36 -25.69 -2.46
CA PHE A 156 -2.65 -25.33 -3.04
C PHE A 156 -3.14 -23.95 -2.60
N ALA A 157 -3.01 -23.62 -1.31
CA ALA A 157 -3.34 -22.29 -0.80
C ALA A 157 -2.49 -21.20 -1.46
N PHE A 158 -1.19 -21.46 -1.66
CA PHE A 158 -0.28 -20.53 -2.34
C PHE A 158 -0.75 -20.26 -3.78
N VAL A 159 -1.09 -21.32 -4.53
CA VAL A 159 -1.61 -21.20 -5.90
C VAL A 159 -2.91 -20.41 -5.94
N GLU A 160 -3.84 -20.69 -5.04
CA GLU A 160 -5.14 -20.04 -5.01
C GLU A 160 -5.00 -18.52 -4.77
N VAL A 161 -4.10 -18.12 -3.87
CA VAL A 161 -3.83 -16.71 -3.62
C VAL A 161 -3.12 -16.04 -4.79
N ILE A 162 -2.17 -16.70 -5.47
CA ILE A 162 -1.59 -16.19 -6.73
C ILE A 162 -2.71 -15.96 -7.77
N ALA A 163 -3.60 -16.93 -7.94
CA ALA A 163 -4.70 -16.82 -8.89
C ALA A 163 -5.65 -15.66 -8.56
N MET A 164 -5.99 -15.47 -7.28
CA MET A 164 -6.80 -14.32 -6.83
C MET A 164 -6.09 -12.98 -7.09
N ILE A 165 -4.78 -12.89 -6.83
CA ILE A 165 -3.98 -11.68 -7.11
C ILE A 165 -3.98 -11.38 -8.62
N LYS A 166 -3.59 -12.34 -9.45
CA LYS A 166 -3.49 -12.19 -10.91
C LYS A 166 -4.85 -11.93 -11.56
N GLY A 167 -5.87 -12.65 -11.13
CA GLY A 167 -7.25 -12.48 -11.60
C GLY A 167 -7.77 -11.08 -11.30
N LEU A 168 -7.60 -10.61 -10.07
CA LEU A 168 -8.04 -9.27 -9.68
C LEU A 168 -7.19 -8.16 -10.34
N GLN A 169 -5.88 -8.35 -10.47
CA GLN A 169 -4.99 -7.43 -11.20
C GLN A 169 -5.50 -7.19 -12.63
N LEU A 170 -5.87 -8.26 -13.33
CA LEU A 170 -6.43 -8.18 -14.68
C LEU A 170 -7.76 -7.40 -14.71
N LEU A 171 -8.67 -7.67 -13.78
CA LEU A 171 -9.95 -6.96 -13.70
C LEU A 171 -9.76 -5.46 -13.41
N MET A 172 -8.86 -5.12 -12.49
CA MET A 172 -8.55 -3.72 -12.16
C MET A 172 -7.86 -2.99 -13.32
N SER A 173 -6.97 -3.66 -14.05
CA SER A 173 -6.34 -3.10 -15.26
C SER A 173 -7.36 -2.80 -16.36
N ARG A 174 -8.38 -3.65 -16.55
CA ARG A 174 -9.48 -3.39 -17.51
C ARG A 174 -10.29 -2.14 -17.15
N MET A 175 -10.38 -1.80 -15.86
CA MET A 175 -11.06 -0.59 -15.38
C MET A 175 -10.15 0.63 -15.25
N GLU A 176 -8.88 0.54 -15.66
CA GLU A 176 -7.88 1.59 -15.46
C GLU A 176 -8.34 2.96 -15.99
N SER A 177 -8.93 3.01 -17.19
CA SER A 177 -9.38 4.28 -17.79
C SER A 177 -10.47 4.97 -16.95
N VAL A 178 -11.41 4.18 -16.41
CA VAL A 178 -12.50 4.63 -15.53
C VAL A 178 -11.94 5.14 -14.21
N PHE A 179 -11.05 4.36 -13.59
CA PHE A 179 -10.40 4.74 -12.34
C PHE A 179 -9.58 6.02 -12.51
N ASN A 180 -8.75 6.10 -13.55
CA ASN A 180 -7.91 7.25 -13.81
C ASN A 180 -8.71 8.56 -13.97
N GLU A 181 -9.87 8.52 -14.62
CA GLU A 181 -10.76 9.69 -14.69
C GLU A 181 -11.35 10.02 -13.31
N ALA A 182 -11.93 9.04 -12.62
CA ALA A 182 -12.58 9.26 -11.33
C ALA A 182 -11.60 9.77 -10.27
N ILE A 183 -10.40 9.19 -10.20
CA ILE A 183 -9.30 9.57 -9.32
C ILE A 183 -8.91 11.03 -9.56
N ARG A 184 -8.68 11.44 -10.82
CA ARG A 184 -8.25 12.82 -11.14
C ARG A 184 -9.33 13.83 -10.77
N ARG A 185 -10.60 13.52 -11.05
CA ARG A 185 -11.74 14.39 -10.69
C ARG A 185 -11.91 14.49 -9.18
N ASN A 186 -11.89 13.36 -8.47
CA ASN A 186 -12.03 13.32 -7.02
C ASN A 186 -10.89 14.07 -6.33
N ILE A 187 -9.63 13.77 -6.67
CA ILE A 187 -8.46 14.43 -6.07
C ILE A 187 -8.46 15.94 -6.34
N TYR A 188 -8.84 16.35 -7.55
CA TYR A 188 -8.99 17.77 -7.86
C TYR A 188 -10.05 18.43 -6.99
N ALA A 189 -11.25 17.84 -6.92
CA ALA A 189 -12.35 18.36 -6.12
C ALA A 189 -11.96 18.46 -4.64
N ASP A 190 -11.41 17.38 -4.07
CA ASP A 190 -10.95 17.33 -2.68
C ASP A 190 -9.89 18.41 -2.39
N LEU A 191 -8.89 18.57 -3.27
CA LEU A 191 -7.85 19.59 -3.10
C LEU A 191 -8.43 21.00 -3.20
N GLN A 192 -9.27 21.28 -4.20
CA GLN A 192 -9.83 22.62 -4.40
C GLN A 192 -10.83 22.99 -3.31
N ASP A 193 -11.70 22.08 -2.89
CA ASP A 193 -12.61 22.31 -1.78
C ASP A 193 -11.84 22.53 -0.48
N PHE A 194 -10.73 21.80 -0.28
CA PHE A 194 -9.86 22.03 0.86
C PHE A 194 -9.26 23.46 0.85
N VAL A 195 -8.60 23.87 -0.24
CA VAL A 195 -7.89 25.17 -0.26
C VAL A 195 -8.80 26.39 -0.44
N GLN A 196 -9.95 26.22 -1.10
CA GLN A 196 -10.90 27.31 -1.35
C GLN A 196 -11.95 27.43 -0.26
N ILE A 197 -12.40 26.33 0.36
CA ILE A 197 -13.49 26.34 1.34
C ILE A 197 -12.97 26.02 2.75
N VAL A 198 -12.34 24.86 2.95
CA VAL A 198 -11.96 24.38 4.29
C VAL A 198 -10.93 25.30 4.94
N LEU A 199 -9.94 25.79 4.19
CA LEU A 199 -8.91 26.69 4.70
C LEU A 199 -9.40 28.10 5.04
N ARG A 200 -10.63 28.50 4.66
CA ARG A 200 -11.17 29.84 4.96
C ARG A 200 -11.24 30.10 6.46
N GLU A 201 -11.76 29.15 7.24
CA GLU A 201 -11.93 29.33 8.68
C GLU A 201 -10.58 29.37 9.43
N PRO A 202 -9.64 28.43 9.21
CA PRO A 202 -8.27 28.56 9.74
C PRO A 202 -7.61 29.90 9.36
N LEU A 203 -7.72 30.33 8.10
CA LEU A 203 -7.14 31.58 7.64
C LEU A 203 -7.78 32.80 8.36
N ARG A 204 -9.10 32.86 8.44
CA ARG A 204 -9.84 33.91 9.18
C ARG A 204 -9.35 34.05 10.62
N GLN A 205 -9.17 32.93 11.31
CA GLN A 205 -8.70 32.94 12.69
C GLN A 205 -7.26 33.46 12.82
N THR A 206 -6.38 33.13 11.87
CA THR A 206 -5.01 33.66 11.88
C THR A 206 -4.96 35.16 11.61
N VAL A 207 -5.82 35.68 10.73
CA VAL A 207 -5.96 37.13 10.48
C VAL A 207 -6.48 37.82 11.74
N LYS A 208 -7.59 37.33 12.32
CA LYS A 208 -8.19 37.91 13.53
C LYS A 208 -7.23 37.90 14.73
N LYS A 209 -6.48 36.81 14.92
CA LYS A 209 -5.53 36.65 16.05
C LYS A 209 -4.11 37.17 15.73
N LYS A 210 -3.89 37.78 14.55
CA LYS A 210 -2.59 38.32 14.09
C LYS A 210 -1.45 37.28 14.11
N LYS A 211 -1.74 36.03 13.76
CA LYS A 211 -0.74 34.94 13.68
C LYS A 211 -0.04 34.94 12.32
N THR A 212 0.92 35.84 12.16
CA THR A 212 1.56 36.13 10.86
C THR A 212 2.23 34.93 10.21
N LEU A 213 2.94 34.10 10.99
CA LEU A 213 3.63 32.92 10.46
C LEU A 213 2.64 31.86 9.94
N ILE A 214 1.63 31.49 10.74
CA ILE A 214 0.61 30.52 10.33
C ILE A 214 -0.18 31.05 9.13
N LYS A 215 -0.53 32.35 9.14
CA LYS A 215 -1.16 33.00 7.98
C LYS A 215 -0.31 32.83 6.73
N SER A 216 1.00 33.12 6.81
CA SER A 216 1.92 32.98 5.67
C SER A 216 1.93 31.58 5.10
N ILE A 217 1.96 30.54 5.96
CA ILE A 217 1.96 29.14 5.53
C ILE A 217 0.62 28.76 4.88
N LEU A 218 -0.51 29.11 5.51
CA LEU A 218 -1.84 28.83 4.96
C LEU A 218 -2.09 29.53 3.62
N THR A 219 -1.65 30.79 3.48
CA THR A 219 -1.69 31.51 2.21
C THR A 219 -0.80 30.83 1.17
N SER A 220 0.42 30.42 1.53
CA SER A 220 1.32 29.71 0.60
C SER A 220 0.73 28.39 0.12
N ILE A 221 0.05 27.63 1.00
CA ILE A 221 -0.69 26.41 0.62
C ILE A 221 -1.75 26.72 -0.43
N ARG A 222 -2.56 27.76 -0.22
CA ARG A 222 -3.60 28.19 -1.16
C ARG A 222 -2.96 28.59 -2.49
N ASP A 223 -2.03 29.53 -2.47
CA ASP A 223 -1.42 30.11 -3.68
C ASP A 223 -0.70 29.08 -4.55
N THR A 224 -0.18 28.01 -3.96
CA THR A 224 0.53 26.94 -4.67
C THR A 224 -0.38 26.15 -5.62
N CYS A 225 -1.65 25.95 -5.26
CA CYS A 225 -2.51 24.98 -5.94
C CYS A 225 -3.94 25.43 -6.20
N VAL A 226 -4.33 26.63 -5.74
CA VAL A 226 -5.69 27.14 -5.96
C VAL A 226 -5.96 27.44 -7.42
N ASP A 227 -7.10 26.99 -7.90
CA ASP A 227 -7.62 27.27 -9.23
C ASP A 227 -8.98 27.95 -9.10
N TRP A 228 -8.95 29.28 -9.03
CA TRP A 228 -10.17 30.09 -8.92
C TRP A 228 -10.94 30.05 -10.24
N MET A 229 -12.26 29.90 -10.17
CA MET A 229 -13.12 29.85 -11.36
C MET A 229 -12.95 31.07 -12.29
N ARG A 230 -12.69 32.25 -11.72
CA ARG A 230 -12.47 33.51 -12.47
C ARG A 230 -10.98 33.85 -12.65
N GLY A 231 -10.07 32.93 -12.32
CA GLY A 231 -8.63 33.13 -12.37
C GLY A 231 -8.05 34.08 -11.30
N MET A 232 -8.89 34.63 -10.41
CA MET A 232 -8.47 35.56 -9.36
C MET A 232 -9.16 35.22 -8.04
N GLU A 233 -8.45 35.48 -6.93
CA GLU A 233 -9.00 35.32 -5.58
C GLU A 233 -10.17 36.29 -5.32
N PRO A 234 -11.28 35.83 -4.73
CA PRO A 234 -12.37 36.71 -4.32
C PRO A 234 -11.92 37.73 -3.25
N THR A 235 -11.69 38.98 -3.67
CA THR A 235 -11.22 40.05 -2.77
C THR A 235 -12.27 40.50 -1.75
N ASP A 236 -13.53 40.13 -1.97
CA ASP A 236 -14.67 40.42 -1.11
C ASP A 236 -14.89 39.37 -0.01
N ASP A 237 -14.09 38.29 0.05
CA ASP A 237 -14.21 37.27 1.08
C ASP A 237 -13.93 37.85 2.49
N PRO A 238 -14.92 37.82 3.42
CA PRO A 238 -14.76 38.31 4.80
C PRO A 238 -13.59 37.65 5.54
N CYS A 239 -13.24 36.40 5.18
CA CYS A 239 -12.18 35.64 5.83
C CYS A 239 -10.81 36.34 5.71
N LEU A 240 -10.56 37.03 4.59
CA LEU A 240 -9.32 37.77 4.33
C LEU A 240 -9.14 38.97 5.27
N LYS A 241 -10.25 39.50 5.79
CA LYS A 241 -10.30 40.58 6.80
C LYS A 241 -10.40 40.07 8.24
N GLY A 242 -10.50 38.74 8.43
CA GLY A 242 -10.71 38.12 9.74
C GLY A 242 -12.16 38.19 10.24
N GLU A 243 -13.09 38.59 9.38
CA GLU A 243 -14.51 38.74 9.64
C GLU A 243 -15.25 37.43 9.39
N LYS A 244 -16.35 37.20 10.13
CA LYS A 244 -17.22 36.04 9.90
C LYS A 244 -18.04 36.25 8.63
N ASP A 245 -18.50 35.15 8.05
CA ASP A 245 -19.48 35.19 6.96
C ASP A 245 -20.75 35.96 7.37
N PRO A 246 -21.37 36.70 6.44
CA PRO A 246 -22.62 37.40 6.72
C PRO A 246 -23.73 36.40 7.08
N LYS A 247 -24.84 36.88 7.67
CA LYS A 247 -25.98 36.00 8.02
C LYS A 247 -26.57 35.25 6.80
N SER A 248 -26.41 35.82 5.60
CA SER A 248 -26.80 35.20 4.33
C SER A 248 -25.82 34.13 3.83
N GLY A 249 -24.68 33.94 4.51
CA GLY A 249 -23.57 33.10 4.06
C GLY A 249 -22.68 33.76 3.01
N TYR A 250 -21.50 33.17 2.79
CA TYR A 250 -20.60 33.51 1.69
C TYR A 250 -20.29 32.23 0.92
N GLN A 251 -20.60 32.21 -0.38
CA GLN A 251 -20.45 31.02 -1.22
C GLN A 251 -19.32 31.23 -2.23
N ILE A 252 -18.44 30.22 -2.31
CA ILE A 252 -17.40 30.13 -3.33
C ILE A 252 -17.79 29.01 -4.28
N HIS A 253 -17.85 29.32 -5.57
CA HIS A 253 -18.07 28.29 -6.58
C HIS A 253 -16.72 27.71 -6.99
N VAL A 254 -16.46 26.48 -6.55
CA VAL A 254 -15.23 25.75 -6.84
C VAL A 254 -15.37 25.04 -8.18
N PRO A 255 -14.43 25.20 -9.12
CA PRO A 255 -14.47 24.48 -10.39
C PRO A 255 -14.33 22.95 -10.18
N ARG A 256 -14.69 22.18 -11.21
CA ARG A 256 -14.46 20.73 -11.30
C ARG A 256 -13.71 20.41 -12.58
N ARG A 257 -12.52 19.84 -12.47
CA ARG A 257 -11.66 19.47 -13.59
C ARG A 257 -11.22 18.02 -13.49
N ASN A 258 -10.89 17.43 -14.64
CA ASN A 258 -10.35 16.09 -14.76
C ASN A 258 -8.81 16.13 -14.80
N VAL A 259 -8.18 16.64 -13.74
CA VAL A 259 -6.71 16.73 -13.65
C VAL A 259 -6.26 16.74 -12.20
N GLY A 260 -5.31 15.88 -11.83
CA GLY A 260 -4.70 15.92 -10.50
C GLY A 260 -3.71 17.09 -10.35
N PRO A 261 -3.29 17.43 -9.12
CA PRO A 261 -2.18 18.34 -8.91
C PRO A 261 -0.88 17.75 -9.48
N SER A 262 0.05 18.62 -9.86
CA SER A 262 1.43 18.19 -10.13
C SER A 262 2.08 17.61 -8.86
N SER A 263 3.11 16.78 -9.04
CA SER A 263 3.88 16.19 -7.93
C SER A 263 4.46 17.27 -7.01
N THR A 264 4.97 18.37 -7.56
CA THR A 264 5.50 19.50 -6.77
C THR A 264 4.40 20.20 -5.98
N GLN A 265 3.22 20.43 -6.57
CA GLN A 265 2.10 21.05 -5.85
C GLN A 265 1.66 20.19 -4.66
N LEU A 266 1.44 18.90 -4.89
CA LEU A 266 1.02 17.97 -3.84
C LEU A 266 2.08 17.86 -2.73
N TYR A 267 3.36 17.75 -3.10
CA TYR A 267 4.47 17.73 -2.16
C TYR A 267 4.49 19.00 -1.30
N MET A 268 4.50 20.17 -1.91
CA MET A 268 4.57 21.46 -1.21
C MET A 268 3.39 21.66 -0.25
N VAL A 269 2.17 21.38 -0.72
CA VAL A 269 0.95 21.46 0.12
C VAL A 269 1.07 20.54 1.33
N ARG A 270 1.40 19.26 1.11
CA ARG A 270 1.51 18.27 2.19
C ARG A 270 2.61 18.63 3.20
N THR A 271 3.80 19.04 2.74
CA THR A 271 4.90 19.44 3.61
C THR A 271 4.58 20.68 4.43
N MET A 272 3.94 21.69 3.83
CA MET A 272 3.50 22.88 4.56
C MET A 272 2.41 22.54 5.59
N LEU A 273 1.45 21.69 5.24
CA LEU A 273 0.45 21.19 6.19
C LEU A 273 1.09 20.41 7.34
N GLU A 274 2.04 19.53 7.04
CA GLU A 274 2.79 18.76 8.03
C GLU A 274 3.46 19.70 9.05
N SER A 275 4.07 20.79 8.58
CA SER A 275 4.71 21.79 9.45
C SER A 275 3.73 22.46 10.45
N LEU A 276 2.45 22.57 10.08
CA LEU A 276 1.40 23.13 10.94
C LEU A 276 0.89 22.12 11.96
N ILE A 277 0.78 20.85 11.58
CA ILE A 277 0.24 19.79 12.44
C ILE A 277 1.31 19.09 13.29
N ALA A 278 2.59 19.17 12.92
CA ALA A 278 3.66 18.50 13.64
C ALA A 278 3.81 19.03 15.07
N ASP A 279 4.01 18.12 16.03
CA ASP A 279 4.36 18.46 17.41
C ASP A 279 5.89 18.48 17.62
N ARG A 280 6.65 18.80 16.56
CA ARG A 280 8.10 18.94 16.62
C ARG A 280 8.45 20.41 16.83
N GLY A 281 8.71 20.80 18.08
CA GLY A 281 9.37 22.07 18.36
C GLY A 281 10.85 21.98 17.95
N GLY A 282 11.43 23.07 17.42
CA GLY A 282 12.88 23.19 17.37
C GLY A 282 13.47 23.11 18.80
N PRO A 283 14.77 22.80 18.96
CA PRO A 283 15.43 22.66 20.28
C PRO A 283 15.24 23.86 21.22
N SER A 284 14.90 25.03 20.66
CA SER A 284 14.74 26.31 21.35
C SER A 284 13.30 26.82 21.46
N SER A 285 12.29 26.19 20.83
CA SER A 285 10.90 26.70 20.85
C SER A 285 10.01 25.92 21.82
N LYS A 286 9.59 26.59 22.91
CA LYS A 286 8.60 26.04 23.87
C LYS A 286 7.17 25.95 23.31
N LYS A 287 6.88 26.56 22.15
CA LYS A 287 5.54 26.57 21.52
C LYS A 287 5.61 26.06 20.07
N THR A 288 4.85 25.01 19.77
CA THR A 288 4.69 24.47 18.42
C THR A 288 3.59 25.23 17.67
N LEU A 289 3.66 25.32 16.34
CA LEU A 289 2.61 25.94 15.51
C LEU A 289 1.25 25.28 15.77
N ARG A 290 1.25 23.95 15.96
CA ARG A 290 0.09 23.15 16.35
C ARG A 290 -0.64 23.73 17.56
N LYS A 291 0.08 24.06 18.65
CA LYS A 291 -0.51 24.59 19.90
C LYS A 291 -1.13 25.98 19.74
N GLU A 292 -0.83 26.66 18.64
CA GLU A 292 -1.43 27.93 18.30
C GLU A 292 -2.63 27.81 17.38
N MET A 293 -2.98 26.62 16.88
CA MET A 293 -4.17 26.44 16.05
C MET A 293 -5.38 25.98 16.88
N ASP A 294 -6.57 26.25 16.36
CA ASP A 294 -7.81 25.75 16.94
C ASP A 294 -7.97 24.25 16.69
N GLY A 295 -8.61 23.54 17.62
CA GLY A 295 -8.78 22.08 17.54
C GLY A 295 -9.54 21.63 16.29
N MET A 296 -10.59 22.36 15.89
CA MET A 296 -11.36 22.00 14.68
C MET A 296 -10.52 22.22 13.42
N ALA A 297 -9.75 23.31 13.37
CA ALA A 297 -8.83 23.56 12.27
C ALA A 297 -7.79 22.43 12.16
N LEU A 298 -7.18 22.02 13.28
CA LEU A 298 -6.23 20.92 13.29
C LEU A 298 -6.83 19.60 12.80
N THR A 299 -8.06 19.27 13.19
CA THR A 299 -8.75 18.07 12.71
C THR A 299 -8.95 18.11 11.19
N SER A 300 -9.36 19.25 10.63
CA SER A 300 -9.52 19.39 9.17
C SER A 300 -8.19 19.29 8.42
N LEU A 301 -7.11 19.91 8.93
CA LEU A 301 -5.79 19.81 8.33
C LEU A 301 -5.23 18.38 8.38
N ASP A 302 -5.36 17.71 9.53
CA ASP A 302 -4.91 16.33 9.73
C ASP A 302 -5.71 15.35 8.87
N GLY A 303 -7.02 15.55 8.74
CA GLY A 303 -7.89 14.76 7.87
C GLY A 303 -7.44 14.80 6.41
N PHE A 304 -7.28 16.00 5.85
CA PHE A 304 -6.80 16.17 4.47
C PHE A 304 -5.37 15.63 4.30
N HIS A 305 -4.48 15.86 5.28
CA HIS A 305 -3.10 15.36 5.23
C HIS A 305 -3.04 13.83 5.25
N LYS A 306 -3.91 13.14 5.99
CA LYS A 306 -3.99 11.67 5.98
C LYS A 306 -4.56 11.14 4.67
N GLN A 307 -5.66 11.72 4.20
CA GLN A 307 -6.32 11.29 2.96
C GLN A 307 -5.39 11.46 1.74
N SER A 308 -4.73 12.62 1.64
CA SER A 308 -3.85 12.94 0.50
C SER A 308 -2.55 12.12 0.46
N PHE A 309 -2.29 11.24 1.44
CA PHE A 309 -1.12 10.35 1.45
C PHE A 309 -1.13 9.40 0.23
N PHE A 310 -2.32 8.90 -0.14
CA PHE A 310 -2.46 7.95 -1.24
C PHE A 310 -2.60 8.60 -2.62
N TYR A 311 -2.68 9.94 -2.72
CA TYR A 311 -2.97 10.61 -3.99
C TYR A 311 -1.91 10.36 -5.06
N THR A 312 -0.62 10.37 -4.72
CA THR A 312 0.44 10.04 -5.68
C THR A 312 0.32 8.62 -6.22
N HIS A 313 -0.02 7.66 -5.35
CA HIS A 313 -0.19 6.26 -5.73
C HIS A 313 -1.39 6.10 -6.67
N LEU A 314 -2.52 6.72 -6.32
CA LEU A 314 -3.74 6.67 -7.13
C LEU A 314 -3.56 7.40 -8.48
N LEU A 315 -2.88 8.55 -8.52
CA LEU A 315 -2.60 9.25 -9.78
C LEU A 315 -1.67 8.45 -10.71
N ASN A 316 -0.84 7.59 -10.14
CA ASN A 316 0.01 6.62 -10.84
C ASN A 316 -0.55 5.20 -10.70
N PHE A 317 -1.85 5.04 -10.97
CA PHE A 317 -2.58 3.80 -10.69
C PHE A 317 -1.96 2.57 -11.37
N SER A 318 -1.60 2.66 -12.65
CA SER A 318 -1.04 1.53 -13.41
C SER A 318 0.25 0.98 -12.76
N GLU A 319 1.18 1.87 -12.43
CA GLU A 319 2.44 1.51 -11.77
C GLU A 319 2.21 0.99 -10.34
N THR A 320 1.27 1.60 -9.60
CA THR A 320 0.91 1.15 -8.26
C THR A 320 0.29 -0.24 -8.29
N LEU A 321 -0.59 -0.51 -9.24
CA LEU A 321 -1.24 -1.81 -9.44
C LEU A 321 -0.19 -2.90 -9.71
N GLN A 322 0.78 -2.63 -10.59
CA GLN A 322 1.89 -3.56 -10.84
C GLN A 322 2.70 -3.84 -9.57
N LYS A 323 3.10 -2.80 -8.83
CA LYS A 323 3.86 -2.94 -7.58
C LYS A 323 3.11 -3.72 -6.50
N CYS A 324 1.79 -3.57 -6.41
CA CYS A 324 0.96 -4.29 -5.44
C CYS A 324 0.75 -5.77 -5.81
N CYS A 325 1.13 -6.21 -6.99
CA CYS A 325 0.98 -7.58 -7.50
C CYS A 325 2.32 -8.23 -7.87
N ASP A 326 3.45 -7.67 -7.45
CA ASP A 326 4.77 -8.15 -7.82
C ASP A 326 5.12 -9.44 -7.08
N LEU A 327 5.17 -10.54 -7.83
CA LEU A 327 5.57 -11.87 -7.37
C LEU A 327 6.85 -12.36 -8.09
N SER A 328 7.57 -11.46 -8.76
CA SER A 328 8.78 -11.77 -9.54
C SER A 328 9.90 -12.43 -8.72
N GLN A 329 9.96 -12.12 -7.42
CA GLN A 329 11.03 -12.57 -6.54
C GLN A 329 10.94 -14.06 -6.18
N LEU A 330 9.84 -14.75 -6.52
CA LEU A 330 9.70 -16.19 -6.25
C LEU A 330 10.63 -17.07 -7.09
N TRP A 331 11.16 -16.56 -8.22
CA TRP A 331 12.06 -17.32 -9.08
C TRP A 331 13.55 -17.06 -8.82
N PHE A 332 13.92 -15.83 -8.46
CA PHE A 332 15.32 -15.46 -8.23
C PHE A 332 15.92 -16.19 -7.02
N ARG A 333 17.22 -16.47 -7.09
CA ARG A 333 17.94 -17.32 -6.12
C ARG A 333 19.45 -17.13 -6.13
N GLU A 334 19.89 -15.92 -6.47
CA GLU A 334 21.31 -15.60 -6.64
C GLU A 334 22.08 -15.65 -5.32
N PHE A 335 21.45 -15.24 -4.21
CA PHE A 335 22.07 -15.37 -2.89
C PHE A 335 22.32 -16.84 -2.54
N TYR A 336 21.35 -17.73 -2.76
CA TYR A 336 21.58 -19.17 -2.54
C TYR A 336 22.60 -19.77 -3.50
N LEU A 337 22.69 -19.31 -4.76
CA LEU A 337 23.73 -19.75 -5.69
C LEU A 337 25.12 -19.38 -5.20
N GLU A 338 25.30 -18.14 -4.71
CA GLU A 338 26.56 -17.68 -4.14
C GLU A 338 26.98 -18.53 -2.92
N LEU A 339 26.03 -18.90 -2.06
CA LEU A 339 26.30 -19.77 -0.90
C LEU A 339 26.80 -21.17 -1.28
N THR A 340 26.55 -21.63 -2.51
CA THR A 340 27.10 -22.90 -2.99
C THR A 340 28.60 -22.84 -3.31
N MET A 341 29.21 -21.65 -3.28
CA MET A 341 30.64 -21.44 -3.56
C MET A 341 31.07 -22.05 -4.90
N GLY A 342 30.25 -21.88 -5.93
CA GLY A 342 30.51 -22.36 -7.30
C GLY A 342 30.20 -23.84 -7.54
N GLN A 343 29.65 -24.56 -6.56
CA GLN A 343 29.20 -25.96 -6.77
C GLN A 343 27.96 -26.04 -7.67
N ARG A 344 27.09 -25.02 -7.63
CA ARG A 344 25.93 -24.90 -8.52
C ARG A 344 26.10 -23.68 -9.42
N ILE A 345 25.94 -23.89 -10.72
CA ILE A 345 25.75 -22.77 -11.67
C ILE A 345 24.29 -22.34 -11.76
N GLN A 346 23.36 -23.26 -11.45
CA GLN A 346 21.93 -23.01 -11.34
C GLN A 346 21.30 -24.16 -10.53
N PHE A 347 20.17 -23.89 -9.87
CA PHE A 347 19.36 -24.95 -9.24
C PHE A 347 18.43 -25.62 -10.26
N PRO A 348 18.15 -26.92 -10.12
CA PRO A 348 17.26 -27.63 -11.02
C PRO A 348 15.80 -27.19 -10.82
N ILE A 349 14.90 -27.58 -11.74
CA ILE A 349 13.53 -27.05 -11.81
C ILE A 349 12.68 -27.45 -10.62
N GLU A 350 12.93 -28.62 -10.03
CA GLU A 350 12.26 -29.12 -8.83
C GLU A 350 12.53 -28.26 -7.57
N MET A 351 13.45 -27.31 -7.64
CA MET A 351 13.71 -26.30 -6.60
C MET A 351 13.19 -24.90 -6.97
N SER A 352 12.58 -24.75 -8.14
CA SER A 352 12.01 -23.47 -8.62
C SER A 352 10.59 -23.32 -8.10
N MET A 353 10.30 -22.26 -7.33
CA MET A 353 8.95 -22.07 -6.77
C MET A 353 7.83 -22.09 -7.83
N PRO A 354 7.93 -21.39 -8.98
CA PRO A 354 6.91 -21.49 -10.02
C PRO A 354 6.66 -22.94 -10.46
N TRP A 355 7.72 -23.71 -10.70
CA TRP A 355 7.61 -25.10 -11.12
C TRP A 355 7.10 -26.01 -9.99
N ILE A 356 7.58 -25.86 -8.75
CA ILE A 356 7.10 -26.63 -7.60
C ILE A 356 5.58 -26.53 -7.46
N LEU A 357 5.03 -25.32 -7.63
CA LEU A 357 3.59 -25.07 -7.54
C LEU A 357 2.82 -25.64 -8.73
N THR A 358 3.33 -25.45 -9.96
CA THR A 358 2.71 -25.99 -11.17
C THR A 358 2.71 -27.53 -11.17
N ASP A 359 3.88 -28.13 -10.96
CA ASP A 359 4.09 -29.58 -11.01
C ASP A 359 3.24 -30.30 -9.96
N HIS A 360 3.07 -29.70 -8.77
CA HIS A 360 2.22 -30.26 -7.73
C HIS A 360 0.77 -30.46 -8.18
N ILE A 361 0.20 -29.52 -8.94
CA ILE A 361 -1.17 -29.67 -9.49
C ILE A 361 -1.22 -30.78 -10.53
N LEU A 362 -0.20 -30.85 -11.39
CA LEU A 362 -0.13 -31.84 -12.47
C LEU A 362 0.02 -33.28 -11.94
N GLU A 363 0.85 -33.46 -10.91
CA GLU A 363 1.10 -34.76 -10.28
C GLU A 363 -0.09 -35.24 -9.44
N THR A 364 -0.64 -34.36 -8.61
CA THR A 364 -1.80 -34.71 -7.76
C THR A 364 -3.08 -34.84 -8.57
N LYS A 365 -3.18 -34.17 -9.71
CA LYS A 365 -4.38 -34.08 -10.56
C LYS A 365 -5.61 -33.59 -9.78
N GLU A 366 -5.37 -32.73 -8.79
CA GLU A 366 -6.42 -32.19 -7.93
C GLU A 366 -7.46 -31.42 -8.77
N PRO A 367 -8.71 -31.91 -8.90
CA PRO A 367 -9.67 -31.32 -9.82
C PRO A 367 -10.01 -29.87 -9.51
N SER A 368 -10.04 -29.51 -8.21
CA SER A 368 -10.35 -28.15 -7.77
C SER A 368 -9.24 -27.13 -8.10
N MET A 369 -8.03 -27.60 -8.41
CA MET A 369 -6.86 -26.76 -8.67
C MET A 369 -6.47 -26.68 -10.14
N MET A 370 -7.07 -27.53 -10.98
CA MET A 370 -6.72 -27.63 -12.41
C MET A 370 -6.96 -26.32 -13.17
N GLU A 371 -8.00 -25.56 -12.80
CA GLU A 371 -8.29 -24.24 -13.41
C GLU A 371 -7.24 -23.18 -13.06
N TYR A 372 -6.43 -23.41 -12.01
CA TYR A 372 -5.41 -22.47 -11.57
C TYR A 372 -4.01 -22.76 -12.10
N VAL A 373 -3.79 -23.88 -12.79
CA VAL A 373 -2.44 -24.37 -13.17
C VAL A 373 -1.60 -23.37 -13.99
N LEU A 374 -2.25 -22.46 -14.72
CA LEU A 374 -1.57 -21.44 -15.52
C LEU A 374 -1.10 -20.23 -14.71
N TYR A 375 -1.68 -19.94 -13.54
CA TYR A 375 -1.28 -18.78 -12.74
C TYR A 375 0.12 -18.91 -12.13
N PRO A 376 0.55 -20.07 -11.59
CA PRO A 376 1.94 -20.24 -11.16
C PRO A 376 2.94 -20.21 -12.33
N LEU A 377 2.55 -20.65 -13.53
CA LEU A 377 3.39 -20.49 -14.72
C LEU A 377 3.56 -19.03 -15.12
N ASP A 378 2.54 -18.19 -14.88
CA ASP A 378 2.61 -16.74 -15.14
C ASP A 378 3.66 -16.02 -14.28
N LEU A 379 4.11 -16.62 -13.17
CA LEU A 379 5.22 -16.08 -12.36
C LEU A 379 6.54 -15.97 -13.15
N TYR A 380 6.71 -16.80 -14.19
CA TYR A 380 7.85 -16.64 -15.10
C TYR A 380 7.77 -15.33 -15.89
N ASN A 381 6.57 -14.86 -16.24
CA ASN A 381 6.40 -13.57 -16.92
C ASN A 381 6.78 -12.41 -16.00
N ASP A 382 6.38 -12.46 -14.72
CA ASP A 382 6.79 -11.46 -13.73
C ASP A 382 8.32 -11.40 -13.60
N SER A 383 8.94 -12.57 -13.47
CA SER A 383 10.39 -12.70 -13.29
C SER A 383 11.14 -12.22 -14.53
N ALA A 384 10.64 -12.58 -15.73
CA ALA A 384 11.21 -12.13 -17.00
C ALA A 384 11.10 -10.62 -17.17
N HIS A 385 9.91 -10.05 -16.90
CA HIS A 385 9.71 -8.60 -16.98
C HIS A 385 10.56 -7.84 -15.95
N TYR A 386 10.80 -8.40 -14.77
CA TYR A 386 11.69 -7.79 -13.77
C TYR A 386 13.16 -7.76 -14.22
N THR A 387 13.57 -8.72 -15.06
CA THR A 387 14.96 -8.87 -15.53
C THR A 387 15.30 -7.97 -16.72
N LEU A 388 14.31 -7.69 -17.58
CA LEU A 388 14.46 -6.95 -18.84
C LEU A 388 14.23 -5.45 -18.63
#